data_AF-A0A371CIS8-F1
#
_entry.id   AF-A0A371CIS8-F1
#
_cell.length_a   1.000
_cell.length_b   1.000
_cell.length_c   1.000
_cell.angle_alpha   90.00
_cell.angle_beta   90.00
_cell.angle_gamma   90.00
#
_symmetry.space_group_name_H-M   'P 1'
#
loop_
_entity.id
_entity.type
_entity.pdbx_description
1 polymer ?
#
loop_
_entity_poly.entity_id
_entity_poly.type
_entity_poly.pdbx_seq_one_letter_code
_entity_poly.pdbx_strand_id
1 'polypeptide(L)'
;MNECRQKSEIICKVKQKLMLHGTGIEAVLARYKQDMLKPVNEQYIHDFSIVNEVPVITTFVPGLAEYLHKARVLLHDNTYKCIAEKEWIEWETITWLDDIDMRVTIACSYCSPEHRQDFSRIIELFYKALERVTWHPLQLKVFSGPGNSRILVILVNCCQAQMDALGDFFLKYNKSSVSGLFEMDPQKLVKHMIKVCGVHYNRNITELSYKCEDPETIARIRALPNLHTREELQGFISFCENSKEKGLRDWYANKKGMPWFWAVINHHFSKMAECHWLSIPDDTNIGESAHTLSNLYTGIGLSILEGILWVYYRAEEFDRQQLTSIQSAEASEIRHNHHNTPAKCMLANAMRKASRTTKLLATSEAQKSKKSKQAGKGKVQSHPYDAAATNDHTNGSLVEDVGLSLQQHSAGPGLGTGMCPTMHAPVPGLQSGAHPLPAPHNLSFTSIASVPQKQWTNTTEDRNATSASEWPPVPSIPLGPAAPVGIMAMGMKLVLVAA
;
A
#
# COMPACT_ATOMS: atom_id res chain seq x y z
N MET A 1 -12.96 7.98 37.65
CA MET A 1 -11.49 8.16 37.62
C MET A 1 -10.72 7.00 38.26
N ASN A 2 -11.11 6.49 39.43
CA ASN A 2 -10.39 5.37 40.09
C ASN A 2 -10.38 4.04 39.30
N GLU A 3 -11.47 3.74 38.59
CA GLU A 3 -11.63 2.47 37.86
C GLU A 3 -10.71 2.37 36.62
N CYS A 4 -10.57 3.46 35.86
CA CYS A 4 -9.66 3.50 34.70
C CYS A 4 -8.19 3.37 35.13
N ARG A 5 -7.83 3.95 36.27
CA ARG A 5 -6.49 3.83 36.84
C ARG A 5 -6.21 2.41 37.31
N GLN A 6 -7.14 1.78 38.01
CA GLN A 6 -7.01 0.37 38.42
C GLN A 6 -6.92 -0.58 37.23
N LYS A 7 -7.73 -0.38 36.19
CA LYS A 7 -7.65 -1.16 34.94
C LYS A 7 -6.29 -0.99 34.26
N SER A 8 -5.80 0.24 34.16
CA SER A 8 -4.47 0.54 33.60
C SER A 8 -3.34 -0.10 34.41
N GLU A 9 -3.40 -0.05 35.74
CA GLU A 9 -2.40 -0.69 36.62
C GLU A 9 -2.42 -2.22 36.50
N ILE A 10 -3.60 -2.85 36.37
CA ILE A 10 -3.72 -4.29 36.12
C ILE A 10 -3.12 -4.66 34.76
N ILE A 11 -3.47 -3.91 33.71
CA ILE A 11 -2.93 -4.12 32.35
C ILE A 11 -1.41 -3.97 32.37
N CYS A 12 -0.88 -2.94 33.03
CA CYS A 12 0.56 -2.71 33.14
C CYS A 12 1.27 -3.87 33.88
N LYS A 13 0.69 -4.36 34.99
CA LYS A 13 1.23 -5.53 35.71
C LYS A 13 1.19 -6.81 34.88
N VAL A 14 0.13 -7.02 34.10
CA VAL A 14 0.02 -8.17 33.18
C VAL A 14 1.05 -8.05 32.06
N LYS A 15 1.21 -6.86 31.46
CA LYS A 15 2.25 -6.55 30.46
C LYS A 15 3.64 -6.87 30.98
N GLN A 16 4.00 -6.36 32.16
CA GLN A 16 5.31 -6.59 32.77
C GLN A 16 5.60 -8.07 33.04
N LYS A 17 4.58 -8.87 33.38
CA LYS A 17 4.73 -10.32 33.57
C LYS A 17 4.90 -11.08 32.26
N LEU A 18 4.18 -10.68 31.21
CA LEU A 18 4.21 -11.36 29.90
C LEU A 18 5.40 -10.91 29.03
N MET A 19 5.90 -9.70 29.25
CA MET A 19 6.90 -9.05 28.41
C MET A 19 8.13 -8.74 29.25
N LEU A 20 8.83 -9.82 29.66
CA LEU A 20 10.00 -9.77 30.55
C LEU A 20 11.13 -8.87 30.02
N HIS A 21 11.19 -8.65 28.71
CA HIS A 21 12.19 -7.83 28.03
C HIS A 21 11.68 -6.42 27.68
N GLY A 22 10.52 -6.00 28.20
CA GLY A 22 9.86 -4.74 27.84
C GLY A 22 9.04 -4.85 26.55
N THR A 23 8.76 -3.73 25.90
CA THR A 23 7.93 -3.67 24.68
C THR A 23 8.62 -3.01 23.47
N GLY A 24 9.90 -2.66 23.63
CA GLY A 24 10.76 -2.06 22.61
C GLY A 24 11.50 -3.08 21.75
N ILE A 25 12.56 -2.62 21.09
CA ILE A 25 13.37 -3.40 20.14
C ILE A 25 14.00 -4.64 20.81
N GLU A 26 14.48 -4.53 22.05
CA GLU A 26 15.08 -5.63 22.80
C GLU A 26 14.10 -6.79 22.98
N ALA A 27 12.82 -6.45 23.18
CA ALA A 27 11.75 -7.41 23.35
C ALA A 27 11.38 -8.07 22.02
N VAL A 28 11.42 -7.33 20.91
CA VAL A 28 11.29 -7.90 19.56
C VAL A 28 12.44 -8.85 19.27
N LEU A 29 13.68 -8.48 19.57
CA LEU A 29 14.84 -9.35 19.39
C LEU A 29 14.72 -10.64 20.22
N ALA A 30 14.27 -10.53 21.47
CA ALA A 30 14.02 -11.69 22.31
C ALA A 30 12.95 -12.62 21.71
N ARG A 31 11.84 -12.07 21.19
CA ARG A 31 10.82 -12.87 20.48
C ARG A 31 11.37 -13.46 19.20
N TYR A 32 12.10 -12.71 18.39
CA TYR A 32 12.71 -13.21 17.16
C TYR A 32 13.58 -14.43 17.44
N LYS A 33 14.42 -14.37 18.48
CA LYS A 33 15.22 -15.52 18.93
C LYS A 33 14.36 -16.72 19.34
N GLN A 34 13.21 -16.49 19.98
CA GLN A 34 12.26 -17.57 20.32
C GLN A 34 11.60 -18.16 19.08
N ASP A 35 11.17 -17.33 18.12
CA ASP A 35 10.60 -17.79 16.85
C ASP A 35 11.61 -18.62 16.07
N MET A 36 12.90 -18.24 16.05
CA MET A 36 13.96 -19.01 15.39
C MET A 36 14.19 -20.42 15.97
N LEU A 37 13.70 -20.71 17.17
CA LEU A 37 13.71 -22.06 17.75
C LEU A 37 12.52 -22.92 17.29
N LYS A 38 11.49 -22.30 16.72
CA LYS A 38 10.30 -22.99 16.21
C LYS A 38 10.55 -23.56 14.80
N PRO A 39 9.80 -24.60 14.40
CA PRO A 39 9.68 -25.00 13.01
C PRO A 39 9.31 -23.81 12.10
N VAL A 40 9.80 -23.80 10.86
CA VAL A 40 9.62 -22.68 9.92
C VAL A 40 8.15 -22.30 9.71
N ASN A 41 7.24 -23.28 9.68
CA ASN A 41 5.79 -23.08 9.52
C ASN A 41 5.10 -22.45 10.75
N GLU A 42 5.77 -22.40 11.90
CA GLU A 42 5.27 -21.81 13.16
C GLU A 42 5.91 -20.45 13.47
N GLN A 43 6.95 -20.06 12.74
CA GLN A 43 7.58 -18.75 12.85
C GLN A 43 6.62 -17.65 12.38
N TYR A 44 6.70 -16.48 13.01
CA TYR A 44 5.97 -15.29 12.57
C TYR A 44 6.93 -14.13 12.28
N ILE A 45 7.93 -13.92 13.14
CA ILE A 45 9.03 -12.98 12.86
C ILE A 45 10.10 -13.73 12.07
N HIS A 46 10.23 -13.39 10.79
CA HIS A 46 11.14 -14.08 9.88
C HIS A 46 12.47 -13.37 9.71
N ASP A 47 12.51 -12.05 9.88
CA ASP A 47 13.75 -11.27 9.80
C ASP A 47 13.80 -10.19 10.87
N PHE A 48 14.99 -9.96 11.40
CA PHE A 48 15.31 -8.89 12.33
C PHE A 48 16.75 -8.44 12.03
N SER A 49 16.92 -7.20 11.60
CA SER A 49 18.24 -6.63 11.34
C SER A 49 18.35 -5.21 11.89
N ILE A 50 19.53 -4.86 12.39
CA ILE A 50 19.87 -3.49 12.74
C ILE A 50 21.13 -3.14 11.96
N VAL A 51 21.04 -2.13 11.11
CA VAL A 51 22.16 -1.65 10.29
C VAL A 51 22.17 -0.14 10.45
N ASN A 52 23.31 0.42 10.85
CA ASN A 52 23.46 1.85 11.15
C ASN A 52 22.37 2.36 12.12
N GLU A 53 22.09 1.60 13.17
CA GLU A 53 21.06 1.90 14.20
C GLU A 53 19.61 1.88 13.69
N VAL A 54 19.37 1.60 12.42
CA VAL A 54 18.03 1.49 11.83
C VAL A 54 17.56 0.04 11.96
N PRO A 55 16.50 -0.27 12.72
CA PRO A 55 15.91 -1.61 12.76
C PRO A 55 15.04 -1.87 11.53
N VAL A 56 15.09 -3.09 10.99
CA VAL A 56 14.08 -3.64 10.08
C VAL A 56 13.62 -4.98 10.61
N ILE A 57 12.30 -5.15 10.71
CA ILE A 57 11.65 -6.38 11.17
C ILE A 57 10.67 -6.81 10.09
N THR A 58 10.66 -8.08 9.72
CA THR A 58 9.70 -8.63 8.74
C THR A 58 8.90 -9.76 9.37
N THR A 59 7.57 -9.65 9.26
CA THR A 59 6.62 -10.61 9.85
C THR A 59 5.60 -11.10 8.82
N PHE A 60 5.25 -12.38 8.89
CA PHE A 60 4.13 -12.97 8.15
C PHE A 60 3.83 -14.37 8.67
N VAL A 61 2.66 -14.92 8.34
CA VAL A 61 2.36 -16.34 8.53
C VAL A 61 2.85 -17.11 7.30
N PRO A 62 3.70 -18.16 7.45
CA PRO A 62 4.23 -18.94 6.33
C PRO A 62 3.18 -19.43 5.32
N GLY A 63 2.05 -19.95 5.82
CA GLY A 63 0.96 -20.41 4.97
C GLY A 63 0.27 -19.30 4.18
N LEU A 64 0.29 -18.05 4.66
CA LEU A 64 -0.17 -16.90 3.87
C LEU A 64 0.83 -16.54 2.77
N ALA A 65 2.14 -16.59 3.06
CA ALA A 65 3.19 -16.24 2.09
C ALA A 65 3.12 -17.10 0.81
N GLU A 66 2.71 -18.36 0.91
CA GLU A 66 2.48 -19.24 -0.25
C GLU A 66 1.49 -18.66 -1.27
N TYR A 67 0.52 -17.86 -0.83
CA TYR A 67 -0.46 -17.26 -1.73
C TYR A 67 0.12 -16.14 -2.59
N LEU A 68 1.28 -15.58 -2.25
CA LEU A 68 1.95 -14.59 -3.10
C LEU A 68 2.42 -15.21 -4.43
N HIS A 69 2.70 -16.52 -4.45
CA HIS A 69 3.03 -17.22 -5.69
C HIS A 69 1.83 -17.39 -6.63
N LYS A 70 0.61 -17.29 -6.10
CA LYS A 70 -0.65 -17.30 -6.86
C LYS A 70 -1.14 -15.89 -7.21
N ALA A 71 -0.60 -14.85 -6.57
CA ALA A 71 -1.06 -13.47 -6.67
C ALA A 71 -0.81 -12.87 -8.06
N ARG A 72 -1.72 -11.97 -8.48
CA ARG A 72 -1.58 -11.18 -9.72
C ARG A 72 -1.14 -9.75 -9.49
N VAL A 73 -1.37 -9.23 -8.30
CA VAL A 73 -1.05 -7.86 -7.92
C VAL A 73 -0.51 -7.86 -6.50
N LEU A 74 0.56 -7.09 -6.28
CA LEU A 74 0.96 -6.70 -4.94
C LEU A 74 0.56 -5.26 -4.72
N LEU A 75 0.15 -4.94 -3.52
CA LEU A 75 -0.06 -3.58 -3.05
C LEU A 75 0.86 -3.37 -1.86
N HIS A 76 1.77 -2.41 -2.00
CA HIS A 76 2.65 -1.98 -0.92
C HIS A 76 2.16 -0.65 -0.39
N ASP A 77 1.85 -0.59 0.90
CA ASP A 77 1.34 0.63 1.52
C ASP A 77 2.01 0.88 2.88
N ASN A 78 2.06 2.15 3.27
CA ASN A 78 2.66 2.58 4.51
C ASN A 78 1.56 3.03 5.47
N THR A 79 1.62 2.54 6.71
CA THR A 79 0.75 3.02 7.79
C THR A 79 1.57 3.45 9.01
N TYR A 80 1.04 4.47 9.69
CA TYR A 80 1.67 5.13 10.85
C TYR A 80 0.76 5.11 12.07
N LYS A 81 -0.37 4.37 12.01
CA LYS A 81 -1.42 4.42 13.03
C LYS A 81 -1.25 3.34 14.10
N CYS A 82 -0.81 2.16 13.69
CA CYS A 82 -0.72 1.00 14.57
C CYS A 82 0.27 1.26 15.71
N ILE A 83 1.46 1.77 15.39
CA ILE A 83 2.54 2.03 16.36
C ILE A 83 2.51 3.50 16.80
N ALA A 84 2.48 3.75 18.12
CA ALA A 84 2.39 5.08 18.74
C ALA A 84 3.62 5.95 18.51
N GLU A 85 4.78 5.32 18.44
CA GLU A 85 6.04 5.99 18.16
C GLU A 85 6.04 6.44 16.70
N LYS A 86 5.97 7.75 16.48
CA LYS A 86 5.92 8.40 15.16
C LYS A 86 7.10 8.07 14.24
N GLU A 87 8.11 7.41 14.79
CA GLU A 87 9.33 7.04 14.10
C GLU A 87 9.15 5.77 13.27
N TRP A 88 8.20 4.89 13.64
CA TRP A 88 8.01 3.63 12.93
C TRP A 88 7.08 3.77 11.73
N ILE A 89 7.49 3.09 10.67
CA ILE A 89 6.66 2.76 9.53
C ILE A 89 6.31 1.29 9.55
N GLU A 90 5.04 1.01 9.32
CA GLU A 90 4.55 -0.31 8.99
C GLU A 90 4.29 -0.35 7.48
N TRP A 91 5.10 -1.15 6.79
CA TRP A 91 5.06 -1.41 5.37
C TRP A 91 4.31 -2.71 5.12
N GLU A 92 3.07 -2.62 4.66
CA GLU A 92 2.19 -3.76 4.44
C GLU A 92 2.30 -4.26 3.00
N THR A 93 2.43 -5.57 2.83
CA THR A 93 2.27 -6.26 1.54
C THR A 93 0.91 -6.93 1.48
N ILE A 94 0.07 -6.44 0.57
CA ILE A 94 -1.33 -6.84 0.42
C ILE A 94 -1.54 -7.40 -0.99
N THR A 95 -2.41 -8.39 -1.12
CA THR A 95 -2.84 -8.93 -2.43
C THR A 95 -4.35 -9.14 -2.46
N TRP A 96 -4.89 -9.29 -3.68
CA TRP A 96 -6.19 -9.89 -3.92
C TRP A 96 -6.00 -11.35 -4.33
N LEU A 97 -6.73 -12.27 -3.69
CA LEU A 97 -6.80 -13.67 -4.07
C LEU A 97 -8.05 -13.89 -4.92
N ASP A 98 -7.85 -13.97 -6.24
CA ASP A 98 -8.93 -14.11 -7.23
C ASP A 98 -9.83 -15.32 -6.97
N ASP A 99 -9.23 -16.44 -6.54
CA ASP A 99 -9.93 -17.73 -6.40
C ASP A 99 -11.05 -17.67 -5.34
N ILE A 100 -10.83 -16.90 -4.28
CA ILE A 100 -11.77 -16.73 -3.16
C ILE A 100 -12.38 -15.33 -3.07
N ASP A 101 -12.03 -14.45 -4.01
CA ASP A 101 -12.51 -13.06 -4.12
C ASP A 101 -12.29 -12.26 -2.83
N MET A 102 -11.07 -12.34 -2.29
CA MET A 102 -10.73 -11.78 -0.98
C MET A 102 -9.39 -11.06 -1.00
N ARG A 103 -9.35 -9.88 -0.36
CA ARG A 103 -8.10 -9.22 0.01
C ARG A 103 -7.43 -9.96 1.17
N VAL A 104 -6.11 -10.09 1.11
CA VAL A 104 -5.29 -10.55 2.22
C VAL A 104 -4.07 -9.65 2.42
N THR A 105 -3.83 -9.20 3.66
CA THR A 105 -2.50 -8.70 4.07
C THR A 105 -1.63 -9.91 4.34
N ILE A 106 -0.53 -10.05 3.61
CA ILE A 106 0.33 -11.24 3.68
C ILE A 106 1.49 -11.03 4.64
N ALA A 107 2.10 -9.85 4.59
CA ALA A 107 3.28 -9.53 5.37
C ALA A 107 3.26 -8.08 5.82
N CYS A 108 3.88 -7.83 6.98
CA CYS A 108 4.19 -6.50 7.46
C CYS A 108 5.71 -6.41 7.66
N SER A 109 6.28 -5.26 7.33
CA SER A 109 7.65 -4.93 7.70
C SER A 109 7.69 -3.61 8.45
N TYR A 110 8.49 -3.56 9.50
CA TYR A 110 8.61 -2.40 10.37
C TYR A 110 9.99 -1.78 10.21
N CYS A 111 10.06 -0.46 10.05
CA CYS A 111 11.32 0.25 9.88
C CYS A 111 11.24 1.67 10.46
N SER A 112 12.40 2.29 10.66
CA SER A 112 12.54 3.72 10.95
C SER A 112 13.97 4.14 10.62
N PRO A 113 14.24 5.08 9.68
CA PRO A 113 13.35 6.02 8.94
C PRO A 113 12.94 5.57 7.51
N GLU A 114 12.33 6.50 6.72
CA GLU A 114 11.79 6.28 5.35
C GLU A 114 12.74 6.71 4.20
N HIS A 115 14.03 6.39 4.27
CA HIS A 115 14.93 6.68 3.15
C HIS A 115 14.92 5.56 2.09
N ARG A 116 15.46 5.86 0.90
CA ARG A 116 15.60 4.88 -0.19
C ARG A 116 16.35 3.62 0.27
N GLN A 117 17.38 3.77 1.10
CA GLN A 117 18.16 2.67 1.66
C GLN A 117 17.33 1.80 2.61
N ASP A 118 16.46 2.43 3.39
CA ASP A 118 15.58 1.77 4.35
C ASP A 118 14.53 0.92 3.63
N PHE A 119 13.85 1.49 2.63
CA PHE A 119 12.94 0.73 1.75
C PHE A 119 13.66 -0.37 0.99
N SER A 120 14.89 -0.13 0.50
CA SER A 120 15.67 -1.15 -0.20
C SER A 120 15.91 -2.35 0.70
N ARG A 121 16.21 -2.11 1.99
CA ARG A 121 16.40 -3.18 2.96
C ARG A 121 15.10 -3.90 3.29
N ILE A 122 13.98 -3.18 3.48
CA ILE A 122 12.66 -3.81 3.68
C ILE A 122 12.36 -4.77 2.52
N ILE A 123 12.50 -4.30 1.28
CA ILE A 123 12.20 -5.09 0.09
C ILE A 123 13.12 -6.31 0.00
N GLU A 124 14.43 -6.12 0.19
CA GLU A 124 15.39 -7.23 0.13
C GLU A 124 15.15 -8.28 1.21
N LEU A 125 14.91 -7.87 2.46
CA LEU A 125 14.66 -8.79 3.57
C LEU A 125 13.32 -9.51 3.41
N PHE A 126 12.29 -8.81 2.96
CA PHE A 126 11.00 -9.41 2.65
C PHE A 126 11.11 -10.51 1.59
N TYR A 127 11.73 -10.22 0.43
CA TYR A 127 11.87 -11.21 -0.64
C TYR A 127 12.76 -12.40 -0.23
N LYS A 128 13.85 -12.16 0.50
CA LYS A 128 14.73 -13.23 1.01
C LYS A 128 14.02 -14.09 2.06
N ALA A 129 13.25 -13.48 2.95
CA ALA A 129 12.47 -14.20 3.95
C ALA A 129 11.40 -15.07 3.26
N LEU A 130 10.70 -14.53 2.27
CA LEU A 130 9.70 -15.26 1.51
C LEU A 130 10.31 -16.45 0.76
N GLU A 131 11.44 -16.27 0.06
CA GLU A 131 12.13 -17.35 -0.64
C GLU A 131 12.58 -18.44 0.33
N ARG A 132 13.11 -18.06 1.50
CA ARG A 132 13.53 -19.01 2.54
C ARG A 132 12.35 -19.80 3.11
N VAL A 133 11.20 -19.16 3.33
CA VAL A 133 10.04 -19.79 3.99
C VAL A 133 9.24 -20.65 3.02
N THR A 134 9.03 -20.18 1.79
CA THR A 134 8.22 -20.87 0.76
C THR A 134 9.05 -21.77 -0.16
N TRP A 135 10.38 -21.75 -0.01
CA TRP A 135 11.35 -22.46 -0.85
C TRP A 135 11.35 -22.06 -2.34
N HIS A 136 10.63 -21.00 -2.69
CA HIS A 136 10.51 -20.50 -4.05
C HIS A 136 10.73 -18.99 -4.08
N PRO A 137 11.57 -18.47 -5.00
CA PRO A 137 11.68 -17.03 -5.18
C PRO A 137 10.37 -16.48 -5.73
N LEU A 138 9.94 -15.34 -5.19
CA LEU A 138 8.75 -14.67 -5.71
C LEU A 138 9.02 -14.21 -7.13
N GLN A 139 8.24 -14.69 -8.09
CA GLN A 139 8.45 -14.39 -9.50
C GLN A 139 7.62 -13.19 -9.97
N LEU A 140 8.30 -12.19 -10.55
CA LEU A 140 7.68 -11.03 -11.18
C LEU A 140 7.58 -11.22 -12.70
N LYS A 141 6.36 -11.10 -13.27
CA LYS A 141 6.07 -11.57 -14.65
C LYS A 141 7.03 -10.98 -15.67
N VAL A 142 7.27 -9.67 -15.57
CA VAL A 142 8.06 -8.91 -16.53
C VAL A 142 9.57 -9.21 -16.45
N PHE A 143 10.04 -9.74 -15.33
CA PHE A 143 11.46 -10.04 -15.09
C PHE A 143 11.80 -11.52 -15.14
N SER A 144 10.79 -12.40 -15.03
CA SER A 144 10.99 -13.85 -14.91
C SER A 144 10.91 -14.62 -16.24
N GLY A 145 10.71 -13.91 -17.37
CA GLY A 145 10.55 -14.52 -18.69
C GLY A 145 9.22 -15.26 -18.89
N PRO A 146 9.03 -15.96 -20.01
CA PRO A 146 7.84 -16.76 -20.28
C PRO A 146 7.74 -17.93 -19.28
N GLY A 147 6.79 -17.83 -18.34
CA GLY A 147 6.57 -18.83 -17.29
C GLY A 147 5.33 -18.56 -16.44
N ASN A 148 5.16 -19.37 -15.39
CA ASN A 148 4.00 -19.37 -14.49
C ASN A 148 3.96 -18.22 -13.48
N SER A 149 4.89 -17.26 -13.53
CA SER A 149 4.77 -16.03 -12.75
C SER A 149 3.42 -15.37 -13.02
N ARG A 150 2.74 -14.96 -11.95
CA ARG A 150 1.41 -14.35 -12.01
C ARG A 150 1.41 -12.89 -11.63
N ILE A 151 2.39 -12.40 -10.87
CA ILE A 151 2.42 -11.01 -10.42
C ILE A 151 2.71 -10.11 -11.62
N LEU A 152 1.68 -9.38 -12.05
CA LEU A 152 1.69 -8.49 -13.21
C LEU A 152 2.10 -7.07 -12.81
N VAL A 153 1.69 -6.64 -11.61
CA VAL A 153 1.76 -5.23 -11.17
C VAL A 153 2.10 -5.14 -9.69
N ILE A 154 2.88 -4.12 -9.33
CA ILE A 154 3.02 -3.64 -7.95
C ILE A 154 2.35 -2.27 -7.86
N LEU A 155 1.31 -2.18 -7.05
CA LEU A 155 0.62 -0.95 -6.69
C LEU A 155 1.29 -0.30 -5.50
N VAL A 156 1.57 0.99 -5.59
CA VAL A 156 2.19 1.74 -4.49
C VAL A 156 1.49 3.08 -4.25
N ASN A 157 1.62 3.56 -3.03
CA ASN A 157 1.56 4.97 -2.69
C ASN A 157 2.77 5.68 -3.36
N CYS A 158 2.55 6.88 -3.92
CA CYS A 158 3.52 7.58 -4.79
C CYS A 158 4.74 8.17 -4.03
N CYS A 159 5.32 7.41 -3.10
CA CYS A 159 6.49 7.76 -2.31
C CYS A 159 7.77 7.59 -3.15
N GLN A 160 8.55 8.68 -3.32
CA GLN A 160 9.76 8.65 -4.14
C GLN A 160 10.82 7.68 -3.61
N ALA A 161 11.06 7.66 -2.29
CA ALA A 161 12.06 6.79 -1.69
C ALA A 161 11.75 5.30 -1.93
N GLN A 162 10.48 4.91 -1.82
CA GLN A 162 10.00 3.56 -2.10
C GLN A 162 10.11 3.21 -3.59
N MET A 163 9.76 4.14 -4.47
CA MET A 163 9.89 3.97 -5.92
C MET A 163 11.33 3.76 -6.36
N ASP A 164 12.24 4.57 -5.85
CA ASP A 164 13.65 4.47 -6.15
C ASP A 164 14.25 3.15 -5.62
N ALA A 165 13.84 2.73 -4.42
CA ALA A 165 14.24 1.45 -3.83
C ALA A 165 13.72 0.24 -4.63
N LEU A 166 12.47 0.30 -5.13
CA LEU A 166 11.94 -0.73 -6.01
C LEU A 166 12.70 -0.77 -7.35
N GLY A 167 13.07 0.40 -7.90
CA GLY A 167 13.91 0.47 -9.09
C GLY A 167 15.27 -0.20 -8.89
N ASP A 168 15.94 0.05 -7.76
CA ASP A 168 17.21 -0.59 -7.41
C ASP A 168 17.05 -2.11 -7.23
N PHE A 169 15.97 -2.52 -6.57
CA PHE A 169 15.63 -3.92 -6.41
C PHE A 169 15.43 -4.59 -7.77
N PHE A 170 14.65 -3.98 -8.68
CA PHE A 170 14.44 -4.53 -10.03
C PHE A 170 15.72 -4.62 -10.83
N LEU A 171 16.63 -3.65 -10.70
CA LEU A 171 17.93 -3.71 -11.37
C LEU A 171 18.73 -4.94 -10.93
N LYS A 172 18.75 -5.24 -9.62
CA LYS A 172 19.41 -6.44 -9.08
C LYS A 172 18.67 -7.74 -9.42
N TYR A 173 17.35 -7.68 -9.42
CA TYR A 173 16.46 -8.83 -9.63
C TYR A 173 16.40 -9.26 -11.11
N ASN A 174 16.43 -8.30 -12.02
CA ASN A 174 16.28 -8.53 -13.46
C ASN A 174 17.49 -9.26 -14.04
N LYS A 175 17.27 -10.50 -14.51
CA LYS A 175 18.22 -11.21 -15.34
C LYS A 175 17.90 -10.92 -16.81
N SER A 176 18.60 -9.96 -17.42
CA SER A 176 18.31 -9.48 -18.79
C SER A 176 18.26 -10.58 -19.84
N SER A 177 19.06 -11.64 -19.69
CA SER A 177 19.05 -12.81 -20.60
C SER A 177 17.75 -13.63 -20.51
N VAL A 178 17.01 -13.53 -19.41
CA VAL A 178 15.75 -14.23 -19.17
C VAL A 178 14.56 -13.35 -19.53
N SER A 179 14.57 -12.09 -19.10
CA SER A 179 13.47 -11.15 -19.33
C SER A 179 13.47 -10.52 -20.72
N GLY A 180 14.62 -10.48 -21.40
CA GLY A 180 14.82 -9.66 -22.60
C GLY A 180 14.92 -8.16 -22.32
N LEU A 181 14.92 -7.74 -21.05
CA LEU A 181 15.04 -6.34 -20.65
C LEU A 181 16.49 -6.00 -20.31
N PHE A 182 17.14 -5.25 -21.20
CA PHE A 182 18.51 -4.75 -21.05
C PHE A 182 18.60 -3.36 -20.42
N GLU A 183 17.49 -2.86 -19.87
CA GLU A 183 17.44 -1.56 -19.20
C GLU A 183 18.29 -1.60 -17.91
N MET A 184 19.26 -0.69 -17.82
CA MET A 184 20.18 -0.58 -16.67
C MET A 184 19.84 0.60 -15.75
N ASP A 185 18.88 1.43 -16.15
CA ASP A 185 18.41 2.56 -15.33
C ASP A 185 17.25 2.10 -14.41
N PRO A 186 17.44 2.12 -13.08
CA PRO A 186 16.39 1.72 -12.13
C PRO A 186 15.10 2.55 -12.29
N GLN A 187 15.23 3.83 -12.67
CA GLN A 187 14.10 4.74 -12.87
C GLN A 187 13.29 4.42 -14.13
N LYS A 188 13.86 3.65 -15.07
CA LYS A 188 13.13 3.16 -16.25
C LYS A 188 12.57 1.77 -16.04
N LEU A 189 13.21 0.93 -15.20
CA LEU A 189 12.71 -0.41 -14.86
C LEU A 189 11.36 -0.34 -14.14
N VAL A 190 11.16 0.63 -13.24
CA VAL A 190 9.87 0.81 -12.55
C VAL A 190 8.68 1.01 -13.50
N LYS A 191 8.91 1.57 -14.70
CA LYS A 191 7.87 1.82 -15.72
C LYS A 191 7.27 0.55 -16.30
N HIS A 192 7.90 -0.60 -16.09
CA HIS A 192 7.44 -1.89 -16.63
C HIS A 192 6.47 -2.64 -15.70
N MET A 193 6.39 -2.27 -14.42
CA MET A 193 5.66 -3.05 -13.42
C MET A 193 4.92 -2.23 -12.36
N ILE A 194 5.33 -0.98 -12.11
CA ILE A 194 4.71 -0.17 -11.07
C ILE A 194 3.54 0.62 -11.63
N LYS A 195 2.47 0.67 -10.84
CA LYS A 195 1.34 1.56 -11.04
C LYS A 195 1.04 2.30 -9.72
N VAL A 196 0.84 3.61 -9.81
CA VAL A 196 0.44 4.42 -8.66
C VAL A 196 -1.04 4.20 -8.42
N CYS A 197 -1.44 4.06 -7.16
CA CYS A 197 -2.86 4.01 -6.84
C CYS A 197 -3.58 5.32 -7.19
N GLY A 198 -4.67 5.20 -7.93
CA GLY A 198 -5.55 6.32 -8.30
C GLY A 198 -6.25 6.99 -7.11
N VAL A 199 -6.56 6.27 -6.04
CA VAL A 199 -7.14 6.86 -4.82
C VAL A 199 -6.12 7.73 -4.09
N HIS A 200 -4.89 7.23 -3.88
CA HIS A 200 -3.80 8.02 -3.31
C HIS A 200 -3.47 9.24 -4.17
N TYR A 201 -3.46 9.07 -5.50
CA TYR A 201 -3.32 10.19 -6.42
C TYR A 201 -4.43 11.23 -6.22
N ASN A 202 -5.70 10.81 -6.25
CA ASN A 202 -6.84 11.72 -6.11
C ASN A 202 -6.87 12.44 -4.76
N ARG A 203 -6.46 11.77 -3.67
CA ARG A 203 -6.30 12.40 -2.36
C ARG A 203 -5.21 13.47 -2.39
N ASN A 204 -4.03 13.16 -2.95
CA ASN A 204 -2.96 14.14 -3.11
C ASN A 204 -3.39 15.36 -3.96
N ILE A 205 -4.18 15.14 -5.01
CA ILE A 205 -4.73 16.25 -5.81
C ILE A 205 -5.80 17.03 -5.06
N THR A 206 -6.57 16.38 -4.18
CA THR A 206 -7.52 17.07 -3.30
C THR A 206 -6.79 17.93 -2.28
N GLU A 207 -5.69 17.46 -1.71
CA GLU A 207 -4.84 18.29 -0.85
C GLU A 207 -4.21 19.48 -1.61
N LEU A 208 -3.82 19.28 -2.88
CA LEU A 208 -3.36 20.35 -3.76
C LEU A 208 -4.45 21.37 -4.07
N SER A 209 -5.73 20.96 -4.11
CA SER A 209 -6.84 21.87 -4.38
C SER A 209 -7.02 22.97 -3.34
N TYR A 210 -6.50 22.80 -2.12
CA TYR A 210 -6.49 23.86 -1.11
C TYR A 210 -5.38 24.91 -1.35
N LYS A 211 -4.46 24.63 -2.28
CA LYS A 211 -3.31 25.49 -2.65
C LYS A 211 -3.46 26.12 -4.03
N CYS A 212 -4.57 25.83 -4.72
CA CYS A 212 -4.92 26.36 -6.03
C CYS A 212 -6.29 27.05 -5.88
N GLU A 213 -6.42 28.24 -6.45
CA GLU A 213 -7.65 29.04 -6.43
C GLU A 213 -8.61 28.59 -7.54
N ASP A 214 -8.07 28.18 -8.70
CA ASP A 214 -8.85 27.83 -9.88
C ASP A 214 -9.27 26.35 -9.90
N PRO A 215 -10.58 26.03 -9.88
CA PRO A 215 -11.07 24.67 -9.99
C PRO A 215 -10.74 23.99 -11.33
N GLU A 216 -10.61 24.75 -12.42
CA GLU A 216 -10.28 24.21 -13.74
C GLU A 216 -8.86 23.67 -13.78
N THR A 217 -7.93 24.34 -13.08
CA THR A 217 -6.57 23.85 -12.87
C THR A 217 -6.56 22.47 -12.20
N ILE A 218 -7.33 22.29 -11.13
CA ILE A 218 -7.44 20.99 -10.44
C ILE A 218 -8.11 19.93 -11.33
N ALA A 219 -9.12 20.30 -12.11
CA ALA A 219 -9.75 19.39 -13.07
C ALA A 219 -8.76 18.90 -14.12
N ARG A 220 -7.90 19.78 -14.64
CA ARG A 220 -6.86 19.45 -15.61
C ARG A 220 -5.81 18.50 -15.04
N ILE A 221 -5.41 18.68 -13.78
CA ILE A 221 -4.49 17.76 -13.09
C ILE A 221 -5.16 16.39 -12.88
N ARG A 222 -6.43 16.36 -12.49
CA ARG A 222 -7.18 15.10 -12.34
C ARG A 222 -7.34 14.34 -13.67
N ALA A 223 -7.30 15.04 -14.80
CA ALA A 223 -7.36 14.43 -16.13
C ALA A 223 -6.03 13.80 -16.59
N LEU A 224 -4.91 14.00 -15.89
CA LEU A 224 -3.60 13.46 -16.23
C LEU A 224 -3.57 11.95 -16.54
N PRO A 225 -4.26 11.07 -15.79
CA PRO A 225 -4.29 9.63 -16.09
C PRO A 225 -4.92 9.29 -17.45
N ASN A 226 -5.65 10.23 -18.06
CA ASN A 226 -6.40 10.05 -19.30
C ASN A 226 -5.78 10.78 -20.50
N LEU A 227 -4.54 11.28 -20.39
CA LEU A 227 -3.83 11.82 -21.56
C LEU A 227 -3.38 10.67 -22.47
N HIS A 228 -3.55 10.81 -23.77
CA HIS A 228 -3.28 9.74 -24.74
C HIS A 228 -1.97 9.97 -25.49
N THR A 229 -1.62 11.22 -25.75
CA THR A 229 -0.51 11.56 -26.66
C THR A 229 0.63 12.28 -25.97
N ARG A 230 1.81 12.23 -26.59
CA ARG A 230 2.99 12.93 -26.06
C ARG A 230 2.83 14.45 -26.18
N GLU A 231 2.10 14.91 -27.18
CA GLU A 231 1.74 16.29 -27.43
C GLU A 231 0.83 16.82 -26.31
N GLU A 232 -0.18 16.05 -25.90
CA GLU A 232 -1.03 16.37 -24.74
C GLU A 232 -0.22 16.45 -23.45
N LEU A 233 0.68 15.49 -23.22
CA LEU A 233 1.56 15.50 -22.04
C LEU A 233 2.48 16.73 -22.05
N GLN A 234 3.06 17.08 -23.20
CA GLN A 234 3.91 18.26 -23.32
C GLN A 234 3.09 19.55 -23.12
N GLY A 235 1.85 19.59 -23.62
CA GLY A 235 0.91 20.68 -23.36
C GLY A 235 0.54 20.79 -21.88
N PHE A 236 0.37 19.67 -21.18
CA PHE A 236 0.15 19.63 -19.73
C PHE A 236 1.38 20.12 -18.95
N ILE A 237 2.57 19.67 -19.31
CA ILE A 237 3.84 20.13 -18.71
C ILE A 237 3.99 21.63 -18.87
N SER A 238 3.78 22.14 -20.09
CA SER A 238 3.86 23.58 -20.38
C SER A 238 2.83 24.37 -19.58
N PHE A 239 1.62 23.82 -19.38
CA PHE A 239 0.61 24.40 -18.50
C PHE A 239 1.07 24.48 -17.05
N CYS A 240 1.68 23.41 -16.50
CA CYS A 240 2.19 23.42 -15.14
C CYS A 240 3.33 24.43 -14.94
N GLU A 241 4.27 24.50 -15.88
CA GLU A 241 5.43 25.41 -15.82
C GLU A 241 5.02 26.88 -15.89
N ASN A 242 4.04 27.20 -16.73
CA ASN A 242 3.57 28.57 -16.97
C ASN A 242 2.35 28.97 -16.13
N SER A 243 1.89 28.10 -15.22
CA SER A 243 0.72 28.40 -14.39
C SER A 243 1.01 29.59 -13.48
N LYS A 244 0.00 30.46 -13.30
CA LYS A 244 0.05 31.56 -12.33
C LYS A 244 -0.04 31.06 -10.88
N GLU A 245 -0.56 29.86 -10.67
CA GLU A 245 -0.74 29.27 -9.34
C GLU A 245 0.56 28.68 -8.80
N LYS A 246 1.05 29.24 -7.68
CA LYS A 246 2.27 28.76 -7.03
C LYS A 246 2.15 27.30 -6.59
N GLY A 247 0.99 26.90 -6.07
CA GLY A 247 0.74 25.52 -5.63
C GLY A 247 0.98 24.49 -6.73
N LEU A 248 0.51 24.77 -7.96
CA LEU A 248 0.75 23.90 -9.12
C LEU A 248 2.23 23.88 -9.53
N ARG A 249 2.89 25.04 -9.59
CA ARG A 249 4.31 25.09 -9.96
C ARG A 249 5.19 24.32 -8.98
N ASP A 250 4.94 24.45 -7.67
CA ASP A 250 5.66 23.72 -6.63
C ASP A 250 5.40 22.21 -6.73
N TRP A 251 4.15 21.81 -6.94
CA TRP A 251 3.78 20.41 -7.15
C TRP A 251 4.50 19.82 -8.37
N TYR A 252 4.51 20.52 -9.49
CA TYR A 252 5.18 20.07 -10.71
C TYR A 252 6.70 20.03 -10.55
N ALA A 253 7.31 21.01 -9.87
CA ALA A 253 8.74 21.01 -9.57
C ALA A 253 9.17 19.74 -8.81
N ASN A 254 8.32 19.27 -7.87
CA ASN A 254 8.53 17.98 -7.22
C ASN A 254 8.45 16.79 -8.21
N LYS A 255 7.48 16.79 -9.14
CA LYS A 255 7.32 15.71 -10.14
C LYS A 255 8.43 15.68 -11.19
N LYS A 256 9.02 16.82 -11.51
CA LYS A 256 10.17 16.91 -12.43
C LYS A 256 11.37 16.08 -11.97
N GLY A 257 11.54 15.92 -10.65
CA GLY A 257 12.55 15.04 -10.05
C GLY A 257 12.22 13.54 -10.12
N MET A 258 11.08 13.14 -10.70
CA MET A 258 10.59 11.76 -10.76
C MET A 258 10.37 11.34 -12.23
N PRO A 259 11.41 10.91 -12.98
CA PRO A 259 11.31 10.62 -14.42
C PRO A 259 10.34 9.48 -14.79
N TRP A 260 9.87 8.72 -13.81
CA TRP A 260 8.88 7.66 -13.93
C TRP A 260 7.44 8.11 -13.71
N PHE A 261 7.21 9.30 -13.14
CA PHE A 261 5.90 9.70 -12.61
C PHE A 261 4.76 9.57 -13.64
N TRP A 262 4.97 10.04 -14.87
CA TRP A 262 3.95 9.97 -15.92
C TRP A 262 3.62 8.53 -16.34
N ALA A 263 4.64 7.66 -16.38
CA ALA A 263 4.52 6.28 -16.86
C ALA A 263 3.82 5.36 -15.85
N VAL A 264 3.86 5.70 -14.57
CA VAL A 264 3.26 4.87 -13.50
C VAL A 264 1.84 5.31 -13.15
N ILE A 265 1.37 6.45 -13.67
CA ILE A 265 0.00 6.93 -13.45
C ILE A 265 -0.88 6.84 -14.69
N ASN A 266 -0.27 6.75 -15.88
CA ASN A 266 -0.98 6.73 -17.14
C ASN A 266 -0.47 5.61 -18.04
N HIS A 267 -1.38 4.74 -18.48
CA HIS A 267 -1.08 3.55 -19.25
C HIS A 267 -0.46 3.84 -20.62
N HIS A 268 -0.82 4.94 -21.28
CA HIS A 268 -0.27 5.31 -22.59
C HIS A 268 1.22 5.66 -22.53
N PHE A 269 1.72 6.06 -21.36
CA PHE A 269 3.14 6.35 -21.13
C PHE A 269 3.86 5.24 -20.37
N SER A 270 3.13 4.20 -19.96
CA SER A 270 3.69 3.04 -19.28
C SER A 270 4.46 2.15 -20.26
N LYS A 271 5.45 1.40 -19.74
CA LYS A 271 6.08 0.30 -20.48
C LYS A 271 5.49 -1.06 -20.08
N MET A 272 4.52 -1.07 -19.17
CA MET A 272 3.75 -2.26 -18.82
C MET A 272 2.89 -2.68 -20.01
N ALA A 273 2.71 -3.98 -20.22
CA ALA A 273 1.78 -4.48 -21.23
C ALA A 273 0.35 -3.98 -20.95
N GLU A 274 -0.33 -3.48 -21.97
CA GLU A 274 -1.65 -2.86 -21.85
C GLU A 274 -2.67 -3.81 -21.19
N CYS A 275 -2.69 -5.08 -21.61
CA CYS A 275 -3.56 -6.09 -21.02
C CYS A 275 -3.32 -6.28 -19.51
N HIS A 276 -2.07 -6.14 -19.05
CA HIS A 276 -1.75 -6.20 -17.62
C HIS A 276 -2.28 -4.97 -16.90
N TRP A 277 -2.03 -3.78 -17.44
CA TRP A 277 -2.47 -2.51 -16.85
C TRP A 277 -3.99 -2.46 -16.66
N LEU A 278 -4.74 -2.83 -17.70
CA LEU A 278 -6.20 -2.80 -17.72
C LEU A 278 -6.83 -3.90 -16.86
N SER A 279 -6.10 -5.00 -16.63
CA SER A 279 -6.60 -6.13 -15.84
C SER A 279 -6.54 -5.92 -14.32
N ILE A 280 -5.83 -4.89 -13.86
CA ILE A 280 -5.62 -4.60 -12.44
C ILE A 280 -6.30 -3.27 -12.08
N PRO A 281 -7.22 -3.24 -11.09
CA PRO A 281 -7.94 -2.03 -10.71
C PRO A 281 -6.99 -0.92 -10.21
N ASP A 282 -7.42 0.32 -10.40
CA ASP A 282 -6.66 1.52 -10.04
C ASP A 282 -6.91 1.95 -8.59
N ASP A 283 -7.82 1.29 -7.87
CA ASP A 283 -8.25 1.68 -6.54
C ASP A 283 -7.58 0.90 -5.40
N THR A 284 -7.32 1.59 -4.29
CA THR A 284 -6.88 1.01 -3.02
C THR A 284 -8.06 0.64 -2.13
N ASN A 285 -9.27 0.34 -2.65
CA ASN A 285 -10.28 -0.19 -1.72
C ASN A 285 -9.75 -1.44 -0.99
N ILE A 286 -8.84 -2.16 -1.66
CA ILE A 286 -7.97 -3.18 -1.08
C ILE A 286 -7.14 -2.58 0.09
N GLY A 287 -6.20 -1.66 -0.14
CA GLY A 287 -5.35 -1.08 0.92
C GLY A 287 -6.08 -0.31 2.03
N GLU A 288 -7.03 0.58 1.70
CA GLU A 288 -7.72 1.41 2.71
C GLU A 288 -8.65 0.59 3.61
N SER A 289 -9.33 -0.42 3.06
CA SER A 289 -10.11 -1.36 3.88
C SER A 289 -9.19 -2.25 4.72
N ALA A 290 -7.97 -2.58 4.22
CA ALA A 290 -6.93 -3.24 5.00
C ALA A 290 -6.64 -2.47 6.28
N HIS A 291 -6.25 -1.20 6.14
CA HIS A 291 -5.91 -0.34 7.27
C HIS A 291 -7.06 -0.22 8.25
N THR A 292 -8.28 -0.02 7.74
CA THR A 292 -9.45 0.13 8.60
C THR A 292 -9.73 -1.15 9.39
N LEU A 293 -9.60 -2.30 8.74
CA LEU A 293 -9.80 -3.60 9.36
C LEU A 293 -8.68 -3.91 10.36
N SER A 294 -7.41 -3.77 9.97
CA SER A 294 -6.25 -3.96 10.84
C SER A 294 -6.38 -3.07 12.08
N ASN A 295 -6.56 -1.76 11.92
CA ASN A 295 -6.69 -0.83 13.06
C ASN A 295 -7.89 -1.15 13.97
N LEU A 296 -9.00 -1.67 13.43
CA LEU A 296 -10.15 -2.09 14.23
C LEU A 296 -9.84 -3.32 15.08
N TYR A 297 -9.07 -4.27 14.56
CA TYR A 297 -8.77 -5.54 15.22
C TYR A 297 -7.55 -5.43 16.15
N THR A 298 -6.48 -4.78 15.71
CA THR A 298 -5.20 -4.64 16.44
C THR A 298 -5.20 -3.44 17.39
N GLY A 299 -5.89 -2.35 17.04
CA GLY A 299 -5.83 -1.08 17.76
C GLY A 299 -4.85 -0.08 17.13
N ILE A 300 -4.70 1.08 17.77
CA ILE A 300 -3.79 2.15 17.35
C ILE A 300 -2.96 2.64 18.53
N GLY A 301 -1.78 3.19 18.26
CA GLY A 301 -0.93 3.77 19.30
C GLY A 301 -0.24 2.74 20.21
N LEU A 302 0.22 1.63 19.64
CA LEU A 302 0.90 0.53 20.33
C LEU A 302 2.42 0.73 20.33
N SER A 303 3.18 0.16 21.26
CA SER A 303 4.64 0.05 21.09
C SER A 303 5.01 -0.99 20.01
N ILE A 304 6.27 -1.04 19.56
CA ILE A 304 6.67 -1.91 18.44
C ILE A 304 6.38 -3.40 18.68
N LEU A 305 6.78 -3.93 19.85
CA LEU A 305 6.45 -5.32 20.19
C LEU A 305 4.94 -5.49 20.31
N GLU A 306 4.22 -4.42 20.69
CA GLU A 306 2.78 -4.48 20.80
C GLU A 306 2.04 -4.49 19.47
N GLY A 307 2.50 -3.70 18.50
CA GLY A 307 2.02 -3.79 17.12
C GLY A 307 2.29 -5.15 16.51
N ILE A 308 3.46 -5.74 16.77
CA ILE A 308 3.85 -7.05 16.23
C ILE A 308 3.13 -8.20 16.95
N LEU A 309 3.06 -8.17 18.29
CA LEU A 309 2.67 -9.31 19.12
C LEU A 309 1.52 -9.06 20.10
N TRP A 310 1.37 -7.86 20.65
CA TRP A 310 0.62 -7.68 21.89
C TRP A 310 -0.87 -7.47 21.60
N VAL A 311 -1.69 -8.50 21.66
CA VAL A 311 -1.72 -9.27 22.89
C VAL A 311 -1.95 -10.73 22.56
N TYR A 312 -0.88 -11.45 22.21
CA TYR A 312 -0.80 -12.91 22.17
C TYR A 312 -1.72 -13.66 21.18
N TYR A 313 -2.74 -13.01 20.60
CA TYR A 313 -3.77 -13.61 19.74
C TYR A 313 -4.45 -12.61 18.79
N ARG A 314 -3.78 -11.56 18.28
CA ARG A 314 -4.47 -10.67 17.31
C ARG A 314 -3.76 -10.37 16.01
N ALA A 315 -2.53 -9.88 15.92
CA ALA A 315 -1.94 -9.70 14.57
C ALA A 315 -1.61 -11.06 13.94
N GLU A 316 -0.71 -11.82 14.56
CA GLU A 316 -0.39 -13.20 14.16
C GLU A 316 -1.64 -14.09 14.09
N GLU A 317 -2.54 -14.03 15.08
CA GLU A 317 -3.77 -14.82 15.08
C GLU A 317 -4.78 -14.34 14.05
N PHE A 318 -4.92 -13.03 13.81
CA PHE A 318 -5.76 -12.53 12.72
C PHE A 318 -5.22 -12.99 11.38
N ASP A 319 -3.90 -12.99 11.19
CA ASP A 319 -3.26 -13.55 10.00
C ASP A 319 -3.51 -15.06 9.91
N ARG A 320 -3.42 -15.81 11.02
CA ARG A 320 -3.75 -17.24 11.06
C ARG A 320 -5.25 -17.50 10.85
N GLN A 321 -6.14 -16.61 11.30
CA GLN A 321 -7.58 -16.67 11.07
C GLN A 321 -7.91 -16.34 9.62
N GLN A 322 -7.20 -15.39 9.01
CA GLN A 322 -7.27 -15.12 7.57
C GLN A 322 -6.83 -16.37 6.81
N LEU A 323 -5.70 -17.00 7.15
CA LEU A 323 -5.26 -18.25 6.55
C LEU A 323 -6.32 -19.36 6.69
N THR A 324 -6.84 -19.56 7.90
CA THR A 324 -7.89 -20.56 8.16
C THR A 324 -9.15 -20.29 7.35
N SER A 325 -9.54 -19.02 7.20
CA SER A 325 -10.69 -18.61 6.39
C SER A 325 -10.46 -18.87 4.90
N ILE A 326 -9.25 -18.62 4.41
CA ILE A 326 -8.84 -18.94 3.02
C ILE A 326 -8.92 -20.45 2.80
N GLN A 327 -8.29 -21.23 3.67
CA GLN A 327 -8.28 -22.70 3.56
C GLN A 327 -9.69 -23.30 3.64
N SER A 328 -10.56 -22.73 4.49
CA SER A 328 -11.96 -23.14 4.57
C SER A 328 -12.74 -22.81 3.30
N ALA A 329 -12.49 -21.64 2.69
CA ALA A 329 -13.11 -21.25 1.42
C ALA A 329 -12.63 -22.12 0.25
N GLU A 330 -11.33 -22.44 0.19
CA GLU A 330 -10.77 -23.37 -0.79
C GLU A 330 -11.35 -24.79 -0.61
N ALA A 331 -11.40 -25.30 0.62
CA ALA A 331 -11.88 -26.65 0.90
C ALA A 331 -13.40 -26.82 0.67
N SER A 332 -14.18 -25.77 0.90
CA SER A 332 -15.63 -25.79 0.66
C SER A 332 -16.01 -25.43 -0.77
N GLU A 333 -15.07 -24.89 -1.57
CA GLU A 333 -15.32 -24.25 -2.87
C GLU A 333 -16.33 -23.08 -2.82
N ILE A 334 -16.71 -22.64 -1.61
CA ILE A 334 -17.63 -21.53 -1.38
C ILE A 334 -16.81 -20.28 -1.13
N ARG A 335 -16.93 -19.31 -2.04
CA ARG A 335 -16.28 -18.01 -1.88
C ARG A 335 -16.71 -17.33 -0.58
N HIS A 336 -15.73 -16.83 0.16
CA HIS A 336 -15.94 -16.09 1.41
C HIS A 336 -16.96 -14.97 1.23
N ASN A 337 -16.93 -14.30 0.07
CA ASN A 337 -17.83 -13.22 -0.26
C ASN A 337 -18.63 -13.46 -1.56
N HIS A 338 -19.39 -14.55 -1.63
CA HIS A 338 -20.29 -14.87 -2.75
C HIS A 338 -21.32 -13.77 -3.10
N HIS A 339 -21.50 -12.79 -2.20
CA HIS A 339 -22.34 -11.60 -2.40
C HIS A 339 -21.58 -10.33 -2.84
N ASN A 340 -20.25 -10.34 -2.98
CA ASN A 340 -19.44 -9.16 -3.29
C ASN A 340 -18.62 -9.31 -4.58
N THR A 341 -19.19 -9.99 -5.58
CA THR A 341 -18.64 -10.00 -6.95
C THR A 341 -18.50 -8.57 -7.49
N PRO A 342 -17.57 -8.29 -8.43
CA PRO A 342 -17.40 -6.97 -9.04
C PRO A 342 -18.72 -6.34 -9.52
N ALA A 343 -19.62 -7.12 -10.12
CA ALA A 343 -20.94 -6.66 -10.56
C ALA A 343 -21.83 -6.19 -9.40
N LYS A 344 -21.87 -6.93 -8.29
CA LYS A 344 -22.61 -6.56 -7.07
C LYS A 344 -21.95 -5.37 -6.37
N CYS A 345 -20.62 -5.26 -6.36
CA CYS A 345 -19.91 -4.07 -5.85
C CYS A 345 -20.24 -2.82 -6.68
N MET A 346 -20.23 -2.93 -8.02
CA MET A 346 -20.60 -1.83 -8.92
C MET A 346 -22.05 -1.40 -8.69
N LEU A 347 -22.98 -2.35 -8.55
CA LEU A 347 -24.37 -2.07 -8.22
C LEU A 347 -24.49 -1.37 -6.86
N ALA A 348 -23.85 -1.89 -5.81
CA ALA A 348 -23.86 -1.28 -4.48
C ALA A 348 -23.22 0.12 -4.47
N ASN A 349 -22.15 0.33 -5.24
CA ASN A 349 -21.50 1.63 -5.43
C ASN A 349 -22.41 2.62 -6.15
N ALA A 350 -23.10 2.18 -7.21
CA ALA A 350 -24.11 2.99 -7.90
C ALA A 350 -25.25 3.38 -6.95
N MET A 351 -25.76 2.44 -6.15
CA MET A 351 -26.79 2.69 -5.14
C MET A 351 -26.31 3.65 -4.04
N ARG A 352 -25.07 3.51 -3.56
CA ARG A 352 -24.47 4.43 -2.58
C ARG A 352 -24.29 5.83 -3.16
N LYS A 353 -23.84 5.94 -4.42
CA LYS A 353 -23.71 7.22 -5.12
C LYS A 353 -25.07 7.89 -5.28
N ALA A 354 -26.08 7.15 -5.73
CA ALA A 354 -27.46 7.63 -5.82
C ALA A 354 -27.98 8.12 -4.46
N SER A 355 -27.80 7.34 -3.39
CA SER A 355 -28.21 7.72 -2.04
C SER A 355 -27.52 8.99 -1.53
N ARG A 356 -26.21 9.15 -1.79
CA ARG A 356 -25.47 10.38 -1.45
C ARG A 356 -26.02 11.59 -2.21
N THR A 357 -26.30 11.44 -3.51
CA THR A 357 -26.91 12.49 -4.32
C THR A 357 -28.29 12.87 -3.79
N THR A 358 -29.14 11.89 -3.45
CA THR A 358 -30.46 12.14 -2.86
C THR A 358 -30.35 12.87 -1.52
N LYS A 359 -29.41 12.48 -0.65
CA LYS A 359 -29.18 13.18 0.64
C LYS A 359 -28.70 14.62 0.44
N LEU A 360 -27.81 14.86 -0.52
CA LEU A 360 -27.34 16.21 -0.86
C LEU A 360 -28.49 17.09 -1.38
N LEU A 361 -29.32 16.56 -2.28
CA LEU A 361 -30.50 17.26 -2.79
C LEU A 361 -31.48 17.60 -1.66
N ALA A 362 -31.84 16.62 -0.82
CA ALA A 362 -32.72 16.83 0.32
C ALA A 362 -32.17 17.85 1.33
N THR A 363 -30.85 17.86 1.55
CA THR A 363 -30.20 18.84 2.43
C THR A 363 -30.26 20.24 1.82
N SER A 364 -30.07 20.37 0.51
CA SER A 364 -30.17 21.64 -0.22
C SER A 364 -31.59 22.20 -0.21
N GLU A 365 -32.61 21.35 -0.34
CA GLU A 365 -34.03 21.72 -0.28
C GLU A 365 -34.44 22.13 1.14
N ALA A 366 -33.97 21.42 2.16
CA ALA A 366 -34.17 21.77 3.56
C ALA A 366 -33.52 23.11 3.93
N GLN A 367 -32.36 23.43 3.36
CA GLN A 367 -31.71 24.74 3.53
C GLN A 367 -32.46 25.86 2.80
N LYS A 368 -33.00 25.61 1.60
CA LYS A 368 -33.85 26.56 0.87
C LYS A 368 -35.16 26.86 1.62
N SER A 369 -35.81 25.85 2.21
CA SER A 369 -37.05 26.05 2.97
C SER A 369 -36.84 26.77 4.32
N LYS A 370 -35.68 26.61 4.96
CA LYS A 370 -35.32 27.37 6.15
C LYS A 370 -35.08 28.85 5.84
N LYS A 371 -34.46 29.18 4.70
CA LYS A 371 -34.28 30.56 4.24
C LYS A 371 -35.61 31.24 3.90
N SER A 372 -36.56 30.53 3.27
CA SER A 372 -37.87 31.11 2.95
C SER A 372 -38.74 31.38 4.18
N LYS A 373 -38.65 30.53 5.23
CA LYS A 373 -39.37 30.75 6.50
C LYS A 373 -38.82 31.91 7.33
N GLN A 374 -37.54 32.28 7.18
CA GLN A 374 -36.96 33.46 7.83
C GLN A 374 -37.37 34.78 7.14
N ALA A 375 -37.62 34.76 5.82
CA ALA A 375 -38.06 35.94 5.07
C ALA A 375 -39.51 36.37 5.39
N GLY A 376 -40.36 35.46 5.88
CA GLY A 376 -41.79 35.74 6.15
C GLY A 376 -42.12 36.33 7.54
N LYS A 377 -41.13 36.66 8.38
CA LYS A 377 -41.36 37.13 9.77
C LYS A 377 -41.02 38.61 10.03
N GLY A 378 -40.91 39.44 9.00
CA GLY A 378 -40.64 40.87 9.13
C GLY A 378 -41.85 41.77 8.87
N LYS A 379 -42.27 42.50 9.91
CA LYS A 379 -43.12 43.71 9.94
C LYS A 379 -44.63 43.59 9.66
N VAL A 380 -45.39 43.48 10.76
CA VAL A 380 -46.64 44.25 10.96
C VAL A 380 -46.28 45.42 11.87
N GLN A 381 -46.39 46.65 11.37
CA GLN A 381 -46.42 47.84 12.20
C GLN A 381 -47.49 48.77 11.62
N SER A 382 -48.64 48.81 12.29
CA SER A 382 -49.80 49.66 11.98
C SER A 382 -49.72 50.94 12.80
N HIS A 383 -49.87 52.11 12.16
CA HIS A 383 -50.63 53.28 12.67
C HIS A 383 -50.68 54.44 11.63
N PRO A 384 -51.58 55.45 11.74
CA PRO A 384 -52.82 55.55 10.93
C PRO A 384 -53.03 56.90 10.19
N TYR A 385 -54.16 57.01 9.43
CA TYR A 385 -54.77 58.18 8.73
C TYR A 385 -54.02 58.68 7.46
N ASP A 386 -54.64 59.01 6.31
CA ASP A 386 -56.05 59.10 5.90
C ASP A 386 -56.19 59.07 4.36
N ALA A 387 -57.37 58.63 3.91
CA ALA A 387 -58.12 58.89 2.67
C ALA A 387 -57.44 59.27 1.32
N ALA A 388 -57.69 58.47 0.28
CA ALA A 388 -58.67 58.75 -0.82
C ALA A 388 -58.28 58.09 -2.16
N ALA A 389 -59.22 57.30 -2.71
CA ALA A 389 -59.57 57.08 -4.14
C ALA A 389 -58.45 56.70 -5.14
N THR A 390 -58.53 55.74 -6.07
CA THR A 390 -59.60 55.16 -6.90
C THR A 390 -59.11 53.86 -7.56
N ASN A 391 -60.07 53.04 -7.98
CA ASN A 391 -60.10 51.84 -8.84
C ASN A 391 -58.92 51.45 -9.77
N ASP A 392 -58.87 50.13 -9.94
CA ASP A 392 -58.84 49.34 -11.18
C ASP A 392 -57.58 48.60 -11.67
N HIS A 393 -57.74 47.28 -11.60
CA HIS A 393 -57.41 46.23 -12.57
C HIS A 393 -55.96 45.98 -13.05
N THR A 394 -55.47 44.82 -12.55
CA THR A 394 -54.76 43.73 -13.23
C THR A 394 -53.29 43.90 -13.65
N ASN A 395 -52.49 42.98 -13.10
CA ASN A 395 -51.02 42.91 -13.11
C ASN A 395 -50.39 42.47 -14.44
N GLY A 396 -49.19 43.03 -14.68
CA GLY A 396 -48.21 42.70 -15.71
C GLY A 396 -47.42 41.41 -15.46
N SER A 397 -46.72 40.84 -16.45
CA SER A 397 -45.55 41.33 -17.21
C SER A 397 -44.22 40.86 -16.60
N LEU A 398 -43.62 39.86 -17.26
CA LEU A 398 -42.24 39.80 -17.79
C LEU A 398 -41.01 40.27 -16.95
N VAL A 399 -40.01 39.37 -16.96
CA VAL A 399 -38.59 39.58 -17.35
C VAL A 399 -37.50 39.78 -16.27
N GLU A 400 -36.55 38.83 -16.35
CA GLU A 400 -35.07 38.84 -16.29
C GLU A 400 -34.28 39.68 -15.27
N ASP A 401 -33.55 38.91 -14.45
CA ASP A 401 -32.08 38.76 -14.43
C ASP A 401 -31.17 39.70 -13.61
N VAL A 402 -30.09 39.04 -13.15
CA VAL A 402 -28.80 39.47 -12.60
C VAL A 402 -28.69 39.74 -11.08
N GLY A 403 -27.95 38.83 -10.45
CA GLY A 403 -26.84 39.16 -9.55
C GLY A 403 -27.09 39.09 -8.05
N LEU A 404 -26.34 38.21 -7.34
CA LEU A 404 -25.36 38.60 -6.31
C LEU A 404 -24.86 37.44 -5.43
N SER A 405 -23.56 37.54 -5.16
CA SER A 405 -22.71 36.89 -4.16
C SER A 405 -23.37 36.59 -2.81
N LEU A 406 -23.02 35.45 -2.18
CA LEU A 406 -23.01 35.37 -0.71
C LEU A 406 -22.05 34.29 -0.17
N GLN A 407 -21.16 34.76 0.72
CA GLN A 407 -20.20 34.03 1.55
C GLN A 407 -20.84 32.84 2.29
N GLN A 408 -20.12 31.72 2.39
CA GLN A 408 -20.43 30.64 3.32
C GLN A 408 -19.33 30.50 4.37
N HIS A 409 -19.70 30.83 5.61
CA HIS A 409 -18.98 30.45 6.81
C HIS A 409 -18.95 28.92 6.94
N SER A 410 -17.75 28.35 7.03
CA SER A 410 -17.54 26.91 7.26
C SER A 410 -17.14 26.68 8.71
N ALA A 411 -17.99 25.93 9.43
CA ALA A 411 -17.61 25.25 10.65
C ALA A 411 -16.64 24.11 10.30
N GLY A 412 -15.48 24.08 10.95
CA GLY A 412 -14.41 23.13 10.64
C GLY A 412 -14.69 21.71 11.12
N PRO A 413 -13.94 20.74 10.56
CA PRO A 413 -13.62 19.53 11.30
C PRO A 413 -12.12 19.19 11.25
N GLY A 414 -11.61 18.81 12.42
CA GLY A 414 -10.86 17.56 12.63
C GLY A 414 -9.49 17.41 11.96
N LEU A 415 -8.46 17.74 12.74
CA LEU A 415 -7.06 17.28 12.69
C LEU A 415 -6.73 16.19 11.64
N GLY A 416 -6.12 16.65 10.55
CA GLY A 416 -5.44 15.80 9.57
C GLY A 416 -4.16 15.21 10.16
N THR A 417 -3.93 13.94 9.86
CA THR A 417 -2.64 13.25 10.06
C THR A 417 -1.61 13.86 9.12
N GLY A 418 -0.57 14.44 9.72
CA GLY A 418 0.44 15.26 9.04
C GLY A 418 1.37 14.49 8.11
N MET A 419 1.78 15.18 7.05
CA MET A 419 3.00 14.87 6.32
C MET A 419 4.21 15.28 7.14
N CYS A 420 5.25 14.44 7.07
CA CYS A 420 6.61 14.76 7.47
C CYS A 420 7.18 15.78 6.46
N PRO A 421 7.73 16.93 6.89
CA PRO A 421 8.47 17.82 6.01
C PRO A 421 9.84 17.21 5.69
N THR A 422 10.17 17.13 4.39
CA THR A 422 11.52 16.86 3.89
C THR A 422 12.52 17.81 4.55
N MET A 423 13.42 17.26 5.38
CA MET A 423 14.58 17.95 5.93
C MET A 423 15.57 18.22 4.80
N HIS A 424 15.81 19.50 4.49
CA HIS A 424 16.89 19.91 3.59
C HIS A 424 18.25 19.74 4.29
N ALA A 425 19.23 19.18 3.57
CA ALA A 425 20.62 19.13 4.00
C ALA A 425 21.22 20.55 4.10
N PRO A 426 22.03 20.87 5.12
CA PRO A 426 22.68 22.17 5.22
C PRO A 426 23.96 22.25 4.36
N VAL A 427 24.10 23.39 3.68
CA VAL A 427 25.30 23.87 2.98
C VAL A 427 26.42 24.16 4.00
N PRO A 428 27.70 23.85 3.72
CA PRO A 428 28.77 24.00 4.69
C PRO A 428 29.28 25.45 4.77
N GLY A 429 29.42 25.96 5.99
CA GLY A 429 30.27 27.11 6.30
C GLY A 429 29.63 28.10 7.26
N LEU A 430 29.87 27.92 8.57
CA LEU A 430 30.18 29.03 9.50
C LEU A 430 30.63 28.44 10.84
N GLN A 431 31.84 28.78 11.24
CA GLN A 431 32.42 28.47 12.56
C GLN A 431 31.78 29.35 13.63
N SER A 432 31.46 28.77 14.79
CA SER A 432 31.42 29.49 16.06
C SER A 432 31.68 28.51 17.21
N GLY A 433 32.69 28.84 18.02
CA GLY A 433 33.16 28.02 19.12
C GLY A 433 32.36 28.18 20.41
N ALA A 434 32.35 27.12 21.21
CA ALA A 434 32.21 27.16 22.66
C ALA A 434 32.84 25.88 23.26
N HIS A 435 33.55 26.04 24.37
CA HIS A 435 34.35 25.03 25.08
C HIS A 435 33.51 24.02 25.92
N PRO A 436 34.11 22.89 26.35
CA PRO A 436 33.40 21.65 26.69
C PRO A 436 33.37 21.34 28.20
N LEU A 437 32.37 20.56 28.65
CA LEU A 437 32.35 19.81 29.92
C LEU A 437 31.34 18.62 29.82
N PRO A 438 31.40 17.59 30.67
CA PRO A 438 32.35 16.47 30.64
C PRO A 438 31.67 15.13 30.30
N ALA A 439 32.45 14.15 29.86
CA ALA A 439 32.00 12.81 29.50
C ALA A 439 31.53 11.98 30.71
N PRO A 440 30.55 11.07 30.51
CA PRO A 440 30.43 9.88 31.33
C PRO A 440 30.75 8.60 30.52
N HIS A 441 31.75 7.90 31.03
CA HIS A 441 31.92 6.44 31.09
C HIS A 441 31.73 5.59 29.82
N ASN A 442 32.89 5.12 29.34
CA ASN A 442 33.09 3.91 28.53
C ASN A 442 32.20 2.74 28.96
N LEU A 443 31.34 2.29 28.04
CA LEU A 443 30.96 0.89 27.94
C LEU A 443 31.43 0.39 26.57
N SER A 444 32.46 -0.45 26.60
CA SER A 444 32.97 -1.14 25.41
C SER A 444 31.92 -2.10 24.90
N PHE A 445 31.32 -1.83 23.74
CA PHE A 445 30.61 -2.84 22.99
C PHE A 445 31.62 -3.64 22.16
N THR A 446 31.89 -4.87 22.60
CA THR A 446 32.51 -5.90 21.77
C THR A 446 31.65 -6.15 20.54
N SER A 447 32.24 -5.93 19.36
CA SER A 447 31.75 -6.41 18.07
C SER A 447 31.43 -7.90 18.18
N ILE A 448 30.15 -8.26 18.08
CA ILE A 448 29.76 -9.67 17.91
C ILE A 448 29.84 -9.97 16.42
N ALA A 449 30.78 -10.86 16.11
CA ALA A 449 31.06 -11.38 14.80
C ALA A 449 29.80 -11.95 14.13
N SER A 450 29.68 -11.61 12.84
CA SER A 450 28.84 -12.29 11.86
C SER A 450 28.96 -13.81 11.96
N VAL A 451 27.81 -14.48 12.04
CA VAL A 451 27.68 -15.93 11.84
C VAL A 451 28.16 -16.26 10.40
N PRO A 452 29.06 -17.23 10.20
CA PRO A 452 29.69 -17.43 8.90
C PRO A 452 28.72 -18.05 7.89
N GLN A 453 28.48 -17.30 6.82
CA GLN A 453 27.82 -17.73 5.60
C GLN A 453 28.78 -18.68 4.85
N LYS A 454 28.45 -19.97 4.71
CA LYS A 454 29.24 -20.91 3.88
C LYS A 454 29.22 -20.45 2.43
N GLN A 455 30.33 -19.86 1.97
CA GLN A 455 30.62 -19.67 0.55
C GLN A 455 30.95 -21.02 -0.08
N TRP A 456 30.22 -21.39 -1.12
CA TRP A 456 30.64 -22.41 -2.08
C TRP A 456 31.45 -21.73 -3.18
N THR A 457 32.74 -22.04 -3.26
CA THR A 457 33.61 -21.64 -4.36
C THR A 457 33.59 -22.73 -5.44
N ASN A 458 33.17 -22.37 -6.65
CA ASN A 458 33.42 -23.17 -7.84
C ASN A 458 34.92 -23.09 -8.17
N THR A 459 35.60 -24.23 -8.17
CA THR A 459 36.92 -24.39 -8.80
C THR A 459 36.82 -25.48 -9.85
N THR A 460 37.03 -25.07 -11.10
CA THR A 460 37.35 -25.91 -12.24
C THR A 460 38.82 -26.33 -12.14
N GLU A 461 39.10 -27.64 -12.16
CA GLU A 461 40.21 -28.24 -12.92
C GLU A 461 40.18 -29.79 -12.85
N ASP A 462 39.83 -30.38 -14.00
CA ASP A 462 40.39 -31.52 -14.71
C ASP A 462 41.30 -32.59 -14.03
N ARG A 463 40.94 -33.85 -14.38
CA ARG A 463 41.75 -35.07 -14.70
C ARG A 463 41.89 -36.21 -13.67
N ASN A 464 41.24 -37.31 -14.07
CA ASN A 464 41.68 -38.72 -14.08
C ASN A 464 42.17 -39.38 -12.79
N ALA A 465 41.39 -40.31 -12.25
CA ALA A 465 41.83 -41.70 -12.03
C ALA A 465 40.64 -42.63 -11.70
N THR A 466 40.66 -43.77 -12.36
CA THR A 466 39.85 -44.98 -12.18
C THR A 466 39.92 -45.58 -10.77
N SER A 467 38.78 -45.95 -10.19
CA SER A 467 38.63 -47.21 -9.44
C SER A 467 37.15 -47.45 -9.09
N ALA A 468 36.66 -48.63 -9.48
CA ALA A 468 35.36 -49.16 -9.12
C ALA A 468 35.25 -49.43 -7.61
N SER A 469 34.09 -49.15 -7.04
CA SER A 469 33.63 -49.78 -5.80
C SER A 469 32.10 -49.85 -5.79
N GLU A 470 31.62 -51.05 -5.50
CA GLU A 470 30.27 -51.55 -5.59
C GLU A 470 29.30 -50.86 -4.61
N TRP A 471 28.05 -50.67 -5.04
CA TRP A 471 26.93 -50.33 -4.18
C TRP A 471 26.09 -51.59 -3.91
N PRO A 472 25.61 -51.84 -2.67
CA PRO A 472 24.76 -52.99 -2.36
C PRO A 472 23.32 -52.78 -2.89
N PRO A 473 22.57 -53.87 -3.13
CA PRO A 473 21.30 -53.83 -3.83
C PRO A 473 20.14 -53.29 -2.97
N VAL A 474 19.24 -52.57 -3.63
CA VAL A 474 17.96 -52.06 -3.12
C VAL A 474 16.97 -53.22 -2.97
N PRO A 475 16.21 -53.33 -1.85
CA PRO A 475 15.22 -54.38 -1.68
C PRO A 475 13.94 -54.10 -2.48
N SER A 476 13.47 -55.14 -3.17
CA SER A 476 12.26 -55.21 -3.99
C SER A 476 10.97 -55.14 -3.16
N ILE A 477 10.07 -54.23 -3.51
CA ILE A 477 8.71 -54.09 -2.97
C ILE A 477 7.74 -54.92 -3.85
N PRO A 478 6.78 -55.68 -3.29
CA PRO A 478 5.84 -56.47 -4.08
C PRO A 478 4.74 -55.60 -4.71
N LEU A 479 4.49 -55.82 -6.01
CA LEU A 479 3.37 -55.28 -6.77
C LEU A 479 2.06 -56.00 -6.39
N GLY A 480 1.10 -55.24 -5.84
CA GLY A 480 -0.30 -55.64 -5.71
C GLY A 480 -1.10 -55.40 -7.00
N PRO A 481 -2.28 -56.01 -7.17
CA PRO A 481 -2.95 -56.13 -8.45
C PRO A 481 -3.64 -54.83 -8.92
N ALA A 482 -3.61 -54.66 -10.24
CA ALA A 482 -4.14 -53.54 -11.00
C ALA A 482 -5.68 -53.39 -10.90
N ALA A 483 -6.12 -52.13 -10.79
CA ALA A 483 -7.49 -51.71 -11.05
C ALA A 483 -7.58 -51.03 -12.44
N PRO A 484 -8.74 -51.08 -13.12
CA PRO A 484 -8.83 -50.86 -14.56
C PRO A 484 -8.79 -49.40 -14.99
N VAL A 485 -8.09 -49.17 -16.11
CA VAL A 485 -7.96 -47.91 -16.84
C VAL A 485 -9.26 -47.59 -17.60
N GLY A 486 -9.89 -46.48 -17.24
CA GLY A 486 -10.93 -45.83 -18.04
C GLY A 486 -10.30 -44.89 -19.07
N ILE A 487 -10.46 -45.23 -20.35
CA ILE A 487 -10.05 -44.42 -21.50
C ILE A 487 -11.09 -43.31 -21.71
N MET A 488 -10.69 -42.05 -21.59
CA MET A 488 -11.36 -40.93 -22.25
C MET A 488 -10.37 -40.22 -23.17
N ALA A 489 -10.60 -40.40 -24.47
CA ALA A 489 -9.94 -39.68 -25.53
C ALA A 489 -10.60 -38.31 -25.73
N MET A 490 -9.82 -37.23 -25.66
CA MET A 490 -10.18 -35.96 -26.30
C MET A 490 -9.05 -35.57 -27.23
N GLY A 491 -9.38 -35.55 -28.54
CA GLY A 491 -8.45 -35.29 -29.63
C GLY A 491 -8.07 -33.82 -29.74
N MET A 492 -6.76 -33.58 -29.81
CA MET A 492 -6.20 -32.34 -30.35
C MET A 492 -5.95 -32.52 -31.86
N LYS A 493 -6.61 -31.68 -32.66
CA LYS A 493 -6.28 -31.48 -34.09
C LYS A 493 -5.04 -30.60 -34.19
N LEU A 494 -3.94 -31.18 -34.65
CA LEU A 494 -2.76 -30.48 -35.14
C LEU A 494 -2.98 -30.15 -36.62
N VAL A 495 -2.96 -28.86 -36.98
CA VAL A 495 -2.91 -28.40 -38.38
C VAL A 495 -1.44 -28.19 -38.73
N LEU A 496 -0.90 -29.05 -39.60
CA LEU A 496 0.37 -28.84 -40.29
C LEU A 496 0.06 -28.10 -41.60
N VAL A 497 0.69 -26.95 -41.80
CA VAL A 497 0.80 -26.29 -43.11
C VAL A 497 2.18 -26.64 -43.67
N ALA A 498 2.21 -27.19 -44.87
CA ALA A 498 3.43 -27.35 -45.67
C ALA A 498 3.23 -26.62 -47.00
N ALA A 499 4.25 -25.83 -47.36
CA ALA A 499 4.54 -25.17 -48.64
C ALA A 499 3.45 -24.28 -49.27
#